data_AF-K5W3D9-F1
#
_entry.id   AF-K5W3D9-F1
#
_cell.length_a   1.000
_cell.length_b   1.000
_cell.length_c   1.000
_cell.angle_alpha   90.00
_cell.angle_beta   90.00
_cell.angle_gamma   90.00
#
_symmetry.space_group_name_H-M   'P 1'
#
loop_
_entity.id
_entity.type
_entity.pdbx_description
1 polymer ?
#
loop_
_entity_poly.entity_id
_entity_poly.type
_entity_poly.pdbx_seq_one_letter_code
_entity_poly.pdbx_strand_id
1 'polypeptide(L)'
;YRSHIQEEIKRELARQVRQQVDLQLREHIPVTLQEQAQESKRQLVEVKHALMNSEARRTNSILRTDNLQDQLAVVLKPDGTKSNVYPHNLHSLFAYDDDMLKLLLRDHDLTIADQREKNLNRFMAHIGECNNYIRATTLSVKYRGRFPPRAHP
;
A
#
# COMPACT_ATOMS: atom_id res chain seq x y z
N TYR A 1 -28.25 51.10 43.41
CA TYR A 1 -28.60 49.73 43.89
C TYR A 1 -29.14 48.83 42.78
N ARG A 2 -30.22 49.21 42.05
CA ARG A 2 -30.75 48.40 40.94
C ARG A 2 -29.75 48.14 39.79
N SER A 3 -28.88 49.10 39.48
CA SER A 3 -27.85 48.96 38.44
C SER A 3 -26.78 47.91 38.77
N HIS A 4 -26.37 47.84 40.04
CA HIS A 4 -25.33 46.90 40.48
C HIS A 4 -25.80 45.45 40.41
N ILE A 5 -27.05 45.20 40.85
CA ILE A 5 -27.69 43.88 40.76
C ILE A 5 -27.86 43.46 39.29
N GLN A 6 -28.22 44.39 38.39
CA GLN A 6 -28.31 44.08 36.96
C GLN A 6 -26.96 43.72 36.34
N GLU A 7 -25.87 44.37 36.75
CA GLU A 7 -24.53 43.99 36.29
C GLU A 7 -24.11 42.61 36.79
N GLU A 8 -24.43 42.30 38.05
CA GLU A 8 -24.10 41.03 38.68
C GLU A 8 -24.87 39.87 38.01
N ILE A 9 -26.16 40.07 37.73
CA ILE A 9 -26.99 39.13 36.98
C ILE A 9 -26.45 38.94 35.56
N LYS A 10 -26.04 40.01 34.86
CA LYS A 10 -25.48 39.90 33.51
C LYS A 10 -24.17 39.10 33.50
N ARG A 11 -23.29 39.29 34.49
CA ARG A 11 -22.04 38.53 34.60
C ARG A 11 -22.30 37.06 34.84
N GLU A 12 -23.21 36.76 35.76
CA GLU A 12 -23.54 35.37 36.10
C GLU A 12 -24.23 34.66 34.93
N LEU A 13 -25.12 35.35 34.22
CA LEU A 13 -25.73 34.84 33.00
C LEU A 13 -24.69 34.58 31.90
N ALA A 14 -23.75 35.49 31.67
CA ALA A 14 -22.68 35.31 30.69
C ALA A 14 -21.78 34.11 31.03
N ARG A 15 -21.50 33.90 32.32
CA ARG A 15 -20.74 32.74 32.82
C ARG A 15 -21.47 31.42 32.55
N GLN A 16 -22.76 31.38 32.86
CA GLN A 16 -23.59 30.18 32.68
C GLN A 16 -23.79 29.86 31.19
N VAL A 17 -24.01 30.88 30.35
CA VAL A 17 -24.10 30.72 28.90
C VAL A 17 -22.80 30.16 28.33
N ARG A 18 -21.63 30.68 28.74
CA ARG A 18 -20.33 30.13 28.29
C ARG A 18 -20.17 28.66 28.68
N GLN A 19 -20.50 28.30 29.92
CA GLN A 19 -20.39 26.91 30.38
C GLN A 19 -21.33 25.97 29.62
N GLN A 20 -22.57 26.40 29.36
CA GLN A 20 -23.53 25.61 28.58
C GLN A 20 -23.11 25.50 27.11
N VAL A 21 -22.61 26.57 26.52
CA VAL A 21 -22.09 26.57 25.14
C VAL A 21 -20.88 25.65 25.02
N ASP A 22 -19.90 25.69 25.94
CA ASP A 22 -18.74 24.80 25.91
C ASP A 22 -19.12 23.31 26.08
N LEU A 23 -20.13 23.01 26.91
CA LEU A 23 -20.64 21.65 27.09
C LEU A 23 -21.36 21.15 25.84
N GLN A 24 -22.23 21.97 25.25
CA GLN A 24 -22.95 21.63 24.02
C GLN A 24 -22.00 21.55 22.83
N LEU A 25 -20.99 22.41 22.75
CA LEU A 25 -19.94 22.34 21.72
C LEU A 25 -19.14 21.03 21.84
N ARG A 26 -18.85 20.53 23.04
CA ARG A 26 -18.19 19.21 23.18
C ARG A 26 -19.09 18.04 22.75
N GLU A 27 -20.39 18.14 22.94
CA GLU A 27 -21.34 17.08 22.53
C GLU A 27 -21.72 17.16 21.05
N HIS A 28 -21.61 18.33 20.41
CA HIS A 28 -22.07 18.59 19.04
C HIS A 28 -20.98 19.04 18.06
N ILE A 29 -19.71 19.18 18.45
CA ILE A 29 -18.62 19.38 17.49
C ILE A 29 -18.16 17.99 17.02
N PRO A 30 -18.61 17.50 15.85
CA PRO A 30 -18.01 16.35 15.21
C PRO A 30 -16.54 16.65 14.93
N VAL A 31 -15.72 15.59 14.89
CA VAL A 31 -14.32 15.52 14.43
C VAL A 31 -13.85 16.84 13.82
N THR A 32 -12.89 17.52 14.44
CA THR A 32 -12.51 18.88 14.06
C THR A 32 -12.22 18.96 12.56
N LEU A 33 -12.50 20.10 11.91
CA LEU A 33 -12.19 20.28 10.47
C LEU A 33 -10.72 19.96 10.15
N GLN A 34 -9.82 20.13 11.13
CA GLN A 34 -8.42 19.75 11.03
C GLN A 34 -8.21 18.24 10.99
N GLU A 35 -8.87 17.47 11.85
CA GLU A 35 -8.84 16.00 11.84
C GLU A 35 -9.50 15.46 10.57
N GLN A 36 -10.62 16.03 10.13
CA GLN A 36 -11.26 15.68 8.85
C GLN A 36 -10.33 15.94 7.67
N ALA A 37 -9.69 17.11 7.63
CA ALA A 37 -8.72 17.43 6.58
C ALA A 37 -7.50 16.49 6.61
N GLN A 38 -7.05 16.08 7.80
CA GLN A 38 -5.95 15.13 7.94
C GLN A 38 -6.35 13.73 7.47
N GLU A 39 -7.57 13.30 7.78
CA GLU A 39 -8.11 12.03 7.32
C GLU A 39 -8.31 12.01 5.80
N SER A 40 -8.90 13.07 5.23
CA SER A 40 -9.03 13.20 3.76
C SER A 40 -7.67 13.18 3.07
N LYS A 41 -6.64 13.81 3.65
CA LYS A 41 -5.28 13.74 3.11
C LYS A 41 -4.73 12.31 3.11
N ARG A 42 -4.98 11.52 4.16
CA ARG A 42 -4.56 10.10 4.21
C ARG A 42 -5.28 9.28 3.14
N GLN A 43 -6.59 9.48 3.00
CA GLN A 43 -7.39 8.80 1.98
C GLN A 43 -6.92 9.15 0.56
N LEU A 44 -6.58 10.41 0.28
CA LEU A 44 -6.01 10.80 -1.02
C LEU A 44 -4.67 10.12 -1.31
N VAL A 45 -3.81 9.98 -0.30
CA VAL A 45 -2.54 9.26 -0.44
C VAL A 45 -2.78 7.79 -0.76
N GLU A 46 -3.71 7.14 -0.04
CA GLU A 46 -4.09 5.75 -0.29
C GLU A 46 -4.64 5.55 -1.71
N VAL A 47 -5.58 6.40 -2.15
CA VAL A 47 -6.15 6.36 -3.50
C VAL A 47 -5.06 6.57 -4.56
N LYS A 48 -4.12 7.49 -4.32
CA LYS A 48 -2.99 7.72 -5.24
C LYS A 48 -2.11 6.48 -5.35
N HIS A 49 -1.78 5.83 -4.23
CA HIS A 49 -0.99 4.59 -4.25
C HIS A 49 -1.73 3.47 -4.98
N ALA A 50 -3.04 3.32 -4.73
CA ALA A 50 -3.88 2.34 -5.42
C ALA A 50 -3.93 2.59 -6.94
N LEU A 51 -4.02 3.85 -7.37
CA LEU A 51 -3.97 4.23 -8.78
C LEU A 51 -2.62 3.88 -9.41
N MET A 52 -1.51 4.28 -8.78
CA MET A 52 -0.16 3.94 -9.27
C MET A 52 0.04 2.43 -9.38
N ASN A 53 -0.45 1.67 -8.40
CA ASN A 53 -0.40 0.20 -8.42
C ASN A 53 -1.25 -0.38 -9.55
N SER A 54 -2.43 0.18 -9.81
CA SER A 54 -3.30 -0.22 -10.90
C SER A 54 -2.66 0.03 -12.27
N GLU A 55 -2.02 1.19 -12.44
CA GLU A 55 -1.28 1.53 -13.66
C GLU A 55 -0.07 0.61 -13.85
N ALA A 56 0.73 0.38 -12.80
CA ALA A 56 1.85 -0.55 -12.84
C ALA A 56 1.39 -1.97 -13.23
N ARG A 57 0.29 -2.45 -12.63
CA ARG A 57 -0.30 -3.76 -12.96
C ARG A 57 -0.76 -3.83 -14.41
N ARG A 58 -1.37 -2.77 -14.93
CA ARG A 58 -1.78 -2.69 -16.34
C ARG A 58 -0.57 -2.71 -17.28
N THR A 59 0.50 -2.01 -16.96
CA THR A 59 1.73 -2.05 -17.76
C THR A 59 2.36 -3.44 -17.75
N ASN A 60 2.40 -4.07 -16.58
CA ASN A 60 2.97 -5.41 -16.41
C ASN A 60 2.13 -6.51 -17.08
N SER A 61 0.81 -6.35 -17.17
CA SER A 61 -0.06 -7.36 -17.80
C SER A 61 0.17 -7.50 -19.31
N ILE A 62 0.72 -6.46 -19.96
CA ILE A 62 1.07 -6.45 -21.38
C ILE A 62 2.39 -7.18 -21.64
N LEU A 63 3.25 -7.33 -20.62
CA LEU A 63 4.53 -8.02 -20.77
C LEU A 63 4.30 -9.48 -21.16
N ARG A 64 4.97 -9.91 -22.23
CA ARG A 64 4.92 -11.28 -22.73
C ARG A 64 6.16 -12.04 -22.31
N THR A 65 6.02 -13.36 -22.23
CA THR A 65 7.12 -14.30 -21.92
C THR A 65 8.27 -14.25 -22.91
N ASP A 66 8.03 -13.72 -24.11
CA ASP A 66 9.08 -13.56 -25.13
C ASP A 66 10.05 -12.41 -24.77
N ASN A 67 9.62 -11.47 -23.91
CA ASN A 67 10.40 -10.30 -23.51
C ASN A 67 10.67 -10.27 -21.99
N LEU A 68 11.28 -11.33 -21.45
CA LEU A 68 11.58 -11.43 -20.01
C LEU A 68 12.55 -10.36 -19.48
N GLN A 69 13.22 -9.64 -20.37
CA GLN A 69 14.18 -8.59 -20.02
C GLN A 69 13.56 -7.21 -19.91
N ASP A 70 12.31 -7.04 -20.40
CA ASP A 70 11.60 -5.77 -20.32
C ASP A 70 11.41 -5.36 -18.85
N GLN A 71 11.52 -4.05 -18.62
CA GLN A 71 11.46 -3.51 -17.28
C GLN A 71 10.07 -3.71 -16.67
N LEU A 72 10.03 -4.26 -15.46
CA LEU A 72 8.79 -4.41 -14.70
C LEU A 72 8.40 -3.07 -14.07
N ALA A 73 7.18 -2.62 -14.31
CA ALA A 73 6.62 -1.47 -13.62
C ALA A 73 6.41 -1.81 -12.14
N VAL A 74 6.87 -0.90 -11.27
CA VAL A 74 6.93 -1.15 -9.83
C VAL A 74 5.54 -1.03 -9.22
N VAL A 75 5.09 -2.13 -8.61
CA VAL A 75 3.95 -2.11 -7.68
C VAL A 75 4.49 -1.70 -6.31
N LEU A 76 3.88 -0.72 -5.68
CA LEU A 76 4.23 -0.22 -4.35
C LEU A 76 3.68 -1.16 -3.27
N LYS A 77 4.37 -1.20 -2.13
CA LYS A 77 3.93 -1.86 -0.90
C LYS A 77 2.70 -1.16 -0.31
N PRO A 78 2.01 -1.76 0.68
CA PRO A 78 0.88 -1.11 1.37
C PRO A 78 1.26 0.22 2.03
N ASP A 79 2.53 0.36 2.45
CA ASP A 79 3.07 1.61 3.01
C ASP A 79 3.35 2.71 1.95
N GLY A 80 3.11 2.43 0.66
CA GLY A 80 3.35 3.36 -0.45
C GLY A 80 4.80 3.43 -0.93
N THR A 81 5.71 2.66 -0.33
CA THR A 81 7.12 2.64 -0.71
C THR A 81 7.43 1.44 -1.60
N LYS A 82 8.57 1.49 -2.29
CA LYS A 82 9.05 0.40 -3.13
C LYS A 82 9.75 -0.67 -2.28
N SER A 83 9.57 -1.95 -2.61
CA SER A 83 10.35 -3.05 -2.02
C SER A 83 11.83 -2.94 -2.41
N ASN A 84 12.73 -3.14 -1.44
CA ASN A 84 14.17 -3.13 -1.69
C ASN A 84 14.62 -4.28 -2.58
N VAL A 85 13.87 -5.38 -2.58
CA VAL A 85 14.11 -6.58 -3.38
C VAL A 85 13.18 -6.67 -4.59
N TYR A 86 12.63 -5.54 -5.05
CA TYR A 86 11.76 -5.54 -6.22
C TYR A 86 12.56 -5.89 -7.49
N PRO A 87 12.15 -6.91 -8.27
CA PRO A 87 12.89 -7.35 -9.45
C PRO A 87 12.84 -6.29 -10.56
N HIS A 88 13.95 -6.13 -11.28
CA HIS A 88 14.00 -5.20 -12.43
C HIS A 88 13.17 -5.70 -13.62
N ASN A 89 13.14 -7.02 -13.82
CA ASN A 89 12.45 -7.69 -14.93
C ASN A 89 12.07 -9.12 -14.54
N LEU A 90 11.28 -9.79 -15.39
CA LEU A 90 10.83 -11.17 -15.14
C LEU A 90 12.00 -12.15 -15.05
N HIS A 91 13.05 -11.95 -15.86
CA HIS A 91 14.26 -12.77 -15.78
C HIS A 91 14.89 -12.75 -14.37
N SER A 92 15.00 -11.56 -13.76
CA SER A 92 15.53 -11.40 -12.41
C SER A 92 14.64 -12.07 -11.38
N LEU A 93 13.31 -11.92 -11.51
CA LEU A 93 12.34 -12.58 -10.63
C LEU A 93 12.46 -14.12 -10.69
N PHE A 94 12.63 -14.70 -11.89
CA PHE A 94 12.80 -16.14 -12.06
C PHE A 94 14.13 -16.66 -11.49
N ALA A 95 15.13 -15.80 -11.32
CA ALA A 95 16.43 -16.13 -10.76
C ALA A 95 16.49 -16.02 -9.21
N TYR A 96 15.46 -15.50 -8.55
CA TYR A 96 15.43 -15.40 -7.08
C TYR A 96 15.44 -16.77 -6.42
N ASP A 97 16.23 -16.91 -5.37
CA ASP A 97 16.18 -18.01 -4.43
C ASP A 97 14.93 -17.92 -3.55
N ASP A 98 14.69 -18.97 -2.77
CA ASP A 98 13.47 -19.10 -1.96
C ASP A 98 13.37 -18.00 -0.90
N ASP A 99 14.49 -17.58 -0.33
CA ASP A 99 14.51 -16.58 0.74
C ASP A 99 14.24 -15.17 0.20
N MET A 100 14.87 -14.78 -0.92
CA MET A 100 14.54 -13.51 -1.58
C MET A 100 13.08 -13.46 -2.04
N LEU A 101 12.55 -14.57 -2.57
CA LEU A 101 11.16 -14.64 -3.00
C LEU A 101 10.21 -14.50 -1.81
N LYS A 102 10.47 -15.19 -0.68
CA LYS A 102 9.68 -15.03 0.54
C LYS A 102 9.74 -13.61 1.09
N LEU A 103 10.90 -12.96 1.06
CA LEU A 103 11.06 -11.57 1.47
C LEU A 103 10.23 -10.63 0.59
N LEU A 104 10.29 -10.81 -0.73
CA LEU A 104 9.49 -10.06 -1.68
C LEU A 104 7.99 -10.23 -1.42
N LEU A 105 7.52 -11.45 -1.15
CA LEU A 105 6.11 -11.68 -0.81
C LEU A 105 5.72 -10.95 0.49
N ARG A 106 6.58 -10.96 1.52
CA ARG A 106 6.31 -10.25 2.78
C ARG A 106 6.22 -8.75 2.60
N ASP A 107 7.11 -8.17 1.81
CA ASP A 107 7.08 -6.73 1.51
C ASP A 107 5.75 -6.28 0.90
N HIS A 108 5.11 -7.17 0.13
CA HIS A 108 3.82 -6.94 -0.52
C HIS A 108 2.61 -7.52 0.25
N ASP A 109 2.81 -7.93 1.51
CA ASP A 109 1.80 -8.55 2.38
C ASP A 109 1.08 -9.76 1.73
N LEU A 110 1.84 -10.57 0.99
CA LEU A 110 1.36 -11.76 0.30
C LEU A 110 1.60 -13.02 1.14
N THR A 111 0.66 -13.96 1.06
CA THR A 111 0.77 -15.24 1.77
C THR A 111 1.88 -16.12 1.20
N ILE A 112 2.75 -16.61 2.08
CA ILE A 112 3.87 -17.48 1.73
C ILE A 112 3.43 -18.95 1.79
N ALA A 113 3.74 -19.71 0.75
CA ALA A 113 3.61 -21.16 0.70
C ALA A 113 4.99 -21.83 0.77
N ASP A 114 5.01 -23.12 1.08
CA ASP A 114 6.25 -23.91 1.14
C ASP A 114 6.88 -24.12 -0.23
N GLN A 115 6.05 -24.15 -1.28
CA GLN A 115 6.50 -24.36 -2.65
C GLN A 115 6.85 -23.02 -3.31
N ARG A 116 8.13 -22.86 -3.70
CA ARG A 116 8.64 -21.71 -4.48
C ARG A 116 7.74 -21.34 -5.65
N GLU A 117 7.29 -22.34 -6.41
CA GLU A 117 6.43 -22.12 -7.58
C GLU A 117 5.11 -21.43 -7.22
N LYS A 118 4.50 -21.79 -6.08
CA LYS A 118 3.28 -21.13 -5.59
C LYS A 118 3.55 -19.68 -5.21
N ASN A 119 4.69 -19.41 -4.58
CA ASN A 119 5.09 -18.06 -4.22
C ASN A 119 5.33 -17.19 -5.45
N LEU A 120 6.01 -17.74 -6.45
CA LEU A 120 6.28 -17.08 -7.71
C LEU A 120 4.99 -16.77 -8.46
N ASN A 121 4.09 -17.73 -8.58
CA ASN A 121 2.79 -17.54 -9.21
C ASN A 121 1.96 -16.47 -8.48
N ARG A 122 2.01 -16.46 -7.14
CA ARG A 122 1.30 -15.46 -6.34
C ARG A 122 1.86 -14.05 -6.55
N PHE A 123 3.18 -13.92 -6.63
CA PHE A 123 3.78 -12.61 -6.94
C PHE A 123 3.48 -12.17 -8.38
N MET A 124 3.60 -13.08 -9.36
CA MET A 124 3.19 -12.84 -10.75
C MET A 124 1.73 -12.41 -10.86
N ALA A 125 0.85 -13.01 -10.06
CA ALA A 125 -0.55 -12.63 -9.98
C ALA A 125 -0.74 -11.23 -9.41
N HIS A 126 -0.02 -10.92 -8.33
CA HIS A 126 -0.09 -9.61 -7.69
C HIS A 126 0.36 -8.47 -8.62
N ILE A 127 1.41 -8.66 -9.42
CA ILE A 127 1.96 -7.61 -10.29
C ILE A 127 1.18 -7.39 -11.59
N GLY A 128 0.09 -8.13 -11.86
CA GLY A 128 -0.84 -7.81 -12.94
C GLY A 128 -1.20 -8.93 -13.93
N GLU A 129 -0.81 -10.19 -13.66
CA GLU A 129 -1.04 -11.38 -14.53
C GLU A 129 -0.80 -11.15 -16.03
N CYS A 130 0.42 -11.46 -16.47
CA CYS A 130 0.81 -11.56 -17.88
C CYS A 130 -0.07 -12.61 -18.59
N ASN A 131 -1.04 -12.14 -19.37
CA ASN A 131 -2.19 -12.89 -19.90
C ASN A 131 -1.80 -13.99 -20.91
N ASN A 132 -1.30 -15.12 -20.43
CA ASN A 132 -1.56 -16.47 -20.94
C ASN A 132 -0.86 -17.49 -20.05
N TYR A 133 -1.64 -18.45 -19.57
CA TYR A 133 -1.24 -19.66 -18.86
C TYR A 133 0.05 -20.27 -19.42
N ILE A 134 1.22 -19.89 -18.89
CA ILE A 134 2.37 -20.77 -18.94
C ILE A 134 2.43 -21.39 -17.57
N ARG A 135 2.13 -22.69 -17.54
CA ARG A 135 2.53 -23.61 -16.48
C ARG A 135 3.90 -23.15 -15.97
N ALA A 136 3.98 -22.48 -14.83
CA ALA A 136 5.26 -22.11 -14.23
C ALA A 136 6.12 -23.35 -13.98
N THR A 137 5.51 -24.53 -13.95
CA THR A 137 6.13 -25.85 -14.03
C THR A 137 7.04 -26.03 -15.25
N THR A 138 6.76 -25.42 -16.40
CA THR A 138 7.59 -25.58 -17.61
C THR A 138 8.75 -24.59 -17.66
N LEU A 139 8.57 -23.34 -17.23
CA LEU A 139 9.62 -22.32 -17.25
C LEU A 139 10.56 -22.44 -16.06
N SER A 140 10.05 -22.69 -14.85
CA SER A 140 10.91 -22.92 -13.67
C SER A 140 11.82 -24.12 -13.87
N VAL A 141 11.35 -25.19 -14.50
CA VAL A 141 12.13 -26.38 -14.85
C VAL A 141 13.14 -26.07 -15.98
N LYS A 142 12.75 -25.32 -17.02
CA LYS A 142 13.64 -24.93 -18.12
C LYS A 142 14.76 -23.98 -17.68
N TYR A 143 14.51 -23.13 -16.70
CA TYR A 143 15.49 -22.18 -16.17
C TYR A 143 16.29 -22.72 -14.97
N ARG A 144 15.84 -23.80 -14.29
CA ARG A 144 16.61 -24.48 -13.23
C ARG A 144 17.93 -25.07 -13.72
N GLY A 145 18.02 -25.45 -15.00
CA GLY A 145 19.19 -26.14 -15.58
C GLY A 145 20.16 -25.26 -16.37
N ARG A 146 19.94 -23.93 -16.44
CA ARG A 146 20.68 -23.05 -17.37
C ARG A 146 21.51 -21.95 -16.71
N PHE A 147 21.51 -21.84 -15.39
CA PHE A 147 22.20 -20.77 -14.69
C PHE A 147 23.22 -21.32 -13.69
N PRO A 148 24.52 -21.02 -13.85
CA PRO A 148 25.51 -21.34 -12.82
C PRO A 148 25.25 -20.49 -11.57
N PRO A 149 25.60 -20.99 -10.37
CA PRO A 149 25.53 -20.21 -9.14
C PRO A 149 26.42 -18.98 -9.30
N ARG A 150 25.83 -17.77 -9.26
CA ARG A 150 26.63 -16.55 -9.19
C ARG A 150 27.25 -16.49 -7.80
N ALA A 151 28.58 -16.62 -7.75
CA ALA A 151 29.38 -16.16 -6.63
C ALA A 151 29.19 -14.64 -6.51
N HIS A 152 28.69 -14.20 -5.36
CA HIS A 152 28.72 -12.79 -4.99
C HIS A 152 30.13 -12.45 -4.47
N PRO A 153 30.73 -11.30 -4.86
CA PRO A 153 31.86 -10.72 -4.15
C PRO A 153 31.45 -10.15 -2.80
#